data_AF-A0A2E1A9M2-F1
#
_entry.id   AF-A0A2E1A9M2-F1
#
_cell.length_a   1.000
_cell.length_b   1.000
_cell.length_c   1.000
_cell.angle_alpha   90.00
_cell.angle_beta   90.00
_cell.angle_gamma   90.00
#
_symmetry.space_group_name_H-M   'P 1'
#
loop_
_entity.id
_entity.type
_entity.pdbx_description
1 polymer ?
#
loop_
_entity_poly.entity_id
_entity_poly.type
_entity_poly.pdbx_seq_one_letter_code
_entity_poly.pdbx_strand_id
1 'polypeptide(L)'
;MIPLDRIYVINEQDFVIDWGEQRVESLTDGRYFPAPAISSRHEISQYELDQLAHAGYINGYDDHFVFLDVHAVTLGQHQQRQYYLHTRLTKDRRADVEAWLQTAQLHHEHAVRVQSNFVIIRSKNGLGFPTLDAATTAQMQLVEQVPQLATTVVAFVEVLA
;
A
#
# COMPACT_ATOMS: atom_id res chain seq x y z
N MET A 1 2.59 10.42 -22.02
CA MET A 1 1.90 9.92 -23.23
C MET A 1 2.38 8.52 -23.50
N ILE A 2 1.50 7.60 -23.89
CA ILE A 2 1.81 6.21 -24.19
C ILE A 2 1.17 5.85 -25.53
N PRO A 3 1.88 5.15 -26.43
CA PRO A 3 1.29 4.58 -27.64
C PRO A 3 0.05 3.72 -27.36
N LEU A 4 -1.02 3.89 -28.13
CA LEU A 4 -2.29 3.20 -27.90
C LEU A 4 -2.15 1.66 -27.98
N ASP A 5 -1.28 1.16 -28.85
CA ASP A 5 -0.99 -0.28 -29.03
C ASP A 5 -0.36 -0.94 -27.79
N ARG A 6 0.10 -0.14 -26.82
CA ARG A 6 0.60 -0.62 -25.53
C ARG A 6 -0.47 -0.70 -24.45
N ILE A 7 -1.70 -0.30 -24.74
CA ILE A 7 -2.81 -0.37 -23.81
C ILE A 7 -3.80 -1.44 -24.27
N TYR A 8 -4.12 -2.37 -23.37
CA TYR A 8 -5.05 -3.45 -23.65
C TYR A 8 -5.77 -3.90 -22.40
N VAL A 9 -6.84 -4.65 -22.59
CA VAL A 9 -7.64 -5.24 -21.52
C VAL A 9 -7.24 -6.69 -21.32
N ILE A 10 -7.17 -7.11 -20.06
CA ILE A 10 -6.93 -8.49 -19.65
C ILE A 10 -8.05 -8.92 -18.70
N ASN A 11 -8.30 -10.22 -18.58
CA ASN A 11 -9.32 -10.77 -17.67
C ASN A 11 -10.69 -10.07 -17.76
N GLU A 12 -11.07 -9.64 -18.97
CA GLU A 12 -12.34 -8.96 -19.31
C GLU A 12 -12.57 -7.56 -18.70
N GLN A 13 -11.77 -7.11 -17.72
CA GLN A 13 -12.02 -5.84 -17.02
C GLN A 13 -10.77 -5.07 -16.56
N ASP A 14 -9.56 -5.64 -16.67
CA ASP A 14 -8.34 -4.98 -16.21
C ASP A 14 -7.62 -4.28 -17.37
N PHE A 15 -7.58 -2.96 -17.34
CA PHE A 15 -6.83 -2.14 -18.30
C PHE A 15 -5.35 -2.10 -17.91
N VAL A 16 -4.46 -2.35 -18.85
CA VAL A 16 -3.02 -2.43 -18.56
C VAL A 16 -2.16 -1.69 -19.57
N ILE A 17 -0.98 -1.25 -19.14
CA ILE A 17 0.08 -0.69 -19.99
C ILE A 17 1.23 -1.69 -20.12
N ASP A 18 1.67 -1.94 -21.35
CA ASP A 18 2.87 -2.72 -21.65
C ASP A 18 4.10 -1.82 -21.80
N TRP A 19 5.02 -1.94 -20.84
CA TRP A 19 6.27 -1.16 -20.82
C TRP A 19 7.38 -1.81 -21.66
N GLY A 20 7.19 -3.03 -22.18
CA GLY A 20 8.16 -3.73 -23.03
C GLY A 20 9.14 -4.66 -22.30
N GLU A 21 9.04 -4.81 -20.99
CA GLU A 21 9.95 -5.62 -20.15
C GLU A 21 9.33 -6.95 -19.67
N GLN A 22 8.46 -7.56 -20.48
CA GLN A 22 7.67 -8.74 -20.08
C GLN A 22 6.80 -8.51 -18.83
N ARG A 23 6.53 -7.24 -18.51
CA ARG A 23 5.67 -6.81 -17.43
C ARG A 23 4.72 -5.76 -17.94
N VAL A 24 3.53 -5.80 -17.38
CA VAL A 24 2.49 -4.83 -17.61
C VAL A 24 2.10 -4.21 -16.27
N GLU A 25 1.60 -3.00 -16.33
CA GLU A 25 1.09 -2.26 -15.18
C GLU A 25 -0.42 -2.06 -15.35
N SER A 26 -1.21 -2.39 -14.33
CA SER A 26 -2.64 -2.08 -14.33
C SER A 26 -2.87 -0.58 -14.21
N LEU A 27 -3.73 -0.03 -15.08
CA LEU A 27 -4.15 1.36 -15.05
C LEU A 27 -5.10 1.68 -13.88
N THR A 28 -5.75 0.65 -13.31
CA THR A 28 -6.73 0.84 -12.23
C THR A 28 -6.08 0.84 -10.85
N ASP A 29 -4.98 0.10 -10.67
CA ASP A 29 -4.31 -0.07 -9.38
C ASP A 29 -2.78 0.03 -9.40
N GLY A 30 -2.16 0.32 -10.55
CA GLY A 30 -0.72 0.46 -10.76
C GLY A 30 0.11 -0.77 -10.40
N ARG A 31 -0.52 -1.94 -10.23
CA ARG A 31 0.22 -3.16 -9.92
C ARG A 31 0.92 -3.68 -11.17
N TYR A 32 2.14 -4.14 -10.97
CA TYR A 32 2.92 -4.81 -12.00
C TYR A 32 2.70 -6.33 -11.95
N PHE A 33 2.49 -6.93 -13.11
CA PHE A 33 2.40 -8.38 -13.25
C PHE A 33 3.05 -8.85 -14.57
N PRO A 34 3.37 -10.15 -14.69
CA PRO A 34 3.91 -10.69 -15.93
C PRO A 34 2.99 -10.40 -17.11
N ALA A 35 3.58 -9.99 -18.23
CA ALA A 35 2.82 -9.70 -19.44
C ALA A 35 2.09 -10.98 -19.90
N PRO A 36 0.76 -10.95 -20.03
CA PRO A 36 0.01 -12.12 -20.44
C PRO A 36 0.29 -12.47 -21.90
N ALA A 37 -0.03 -13.71 -22.27
CA ALA A 37 0.10 -14.17 -23.64
C ALA A 37 -0.71 -13.27 -24.60
N ILE A 38 -0.22 -13.08 -25.83
CA ILE A 38 -0.87 -12.20 -26.81
C ILE A 38 -2.33 -12.59 -27.04
N SER A 39 -2.63 -13.90 -27.04
CA SER A 39 -4.00 -14.43 -27.21
C SER A 39 -4.97 -14.08 -26.09
N SER A 40 -4.47 -13.65 -24.93
CA SER A 40 -5.28 -13.20 -23.78
C SER A 40 -5.40 -11.68 -23.67
N ARG A 41 -4.85 -10.94 -24.63
CA ARG A 41 -4.95 -9.48 -24.71
C ARG A 41 -6.15 -9.12 -25.56
N HIS A 42 -6.98 -8.23 -25.04
CA HIS A 42 -8.04 -7.60 -25.80
C HIS A 42 -7.62 -6.19 -26.17
N GLU A 43 -7.62 -5.86 -27.46
CA GLU A 43 -7.36 -4.50 -27.92
C GLU A 43 -8.39 -3.55 -27.32
N ILE A 44 -7.93 -2.43 -26.79
CA ILE A 44 -8.82 -1.47 -26.13
C ILE A 44 -9.71 -0.76 -27.16
N SER A 45 -11.01 -0.75 -26.91
CA SER A 45 -12.00 -0.07 -27.73
C SER A 45 -12.14 1.42 -27.37
N GLN A 46 -12.71 2.20 -28.29
CA GLN A 46 -13.02 3.61 -28.03
C GLN A 46 -13.95 3.79 -26.82
N TYR A 47 -14.92 2.89 -26.66
CA TYR A 47 -15.84 2.91 -25.51
C TYR A 47 -15.12 2.71 -24.18
N GLU A 48 -14.10 1.85 -24.15
CA GLU A 48 -13.27 1.62 -22.97
C GLU A 48 -12.32 2.80 -22.69
N LEU A 49 -11.76 3.42 -23.73
CA LEU A 49 -10.98 4.64 -23.60
C LEU A 49 -11.82 5.78 -23.03
N ASP A 50 -13.07 5.92 -23.49
CA ASP A 50 -14.01 6.88 -22.92
C ASP A 50 -14.27 6.57 -21.45
N GLN A 51 -14.48 5.30 -21.07
CA GLN A 51 -14.63 4.93 -19.66
C GLN A 51 -13.40 5.30 -18.82
N LEU A 52 -12.19 5.04 -19.31
CA LEU A 52 -10.95 5.41 -18.61
C LEU A 52 -10.82 6.94 -18.42
N ALA A 53 -11.22 7.72 -19.43
CA ALA A 53 -11.18 9.18 -19.36
C ALA A 53 -12.23 9.72 -18.36
N HIS A 54 -13.46 9.20 -18.42
CA HIS A 54 -14.53 9.58 -17.48
C HIS A 54 -14.19 9.18 -16.03
N ALA A 55 -13.49 8.06 -15.84
CA ALA A 55 -13.04 7.60 -14.53
C ALA A 55 -11.79 8.33 -14.01
N GLY A 56 -11.14 9.16 -14.83
CA GLY A 56 -9.95 9.94 -14.46
C GLY A 56 -8.65 9.13 -14.44
N TYR A 57 -8.63 7.91 -15.00
CA TYR A 57 -7.41 7.13 -15.16
C TYR A 57 -6.51 7.66 -16.29
N ILE A 58 -7.11 8.35 -17.26
CA ILE A 58 -6.40 9.04 -18.33
C ILE A 58 -6.95 10.46 -18.46
N ASN A 59 -6.10 11.39 -18.88
CA ASN A 59 -6.49 12.77 -19.16
C ASN A 59 -7.18 12.89 -20.53
N GLY A 60 -6.84 12.00 -21.46
CA GLY A 60 -7.47 11.92 -22.78
C GLY A 60 -6.72 10.97 -23.70
N TYR A 61 -7.15 10.90 -24.96
CA TYR A 61 -6.52 10.08 -25.99
C TYR A 61 -6.76 10.67 -27.39
N ASP A 62 -5.92 10.28 -28.34
CA ASP A 62 -6.09 10.48 -29.78
C ASP A 62 -5.90 9.15 -30.53
N ASP A 63 -5.89 9.19 -31.86
CA ASP A 63 -5.78 8.01 -32.73
C ASP A 63 -4.48 7.20 -32.52
N HIS A 64 -3.46 7.77 -31.87
CA HIS A 64 -2.13 7.17 -31.73
C HIS A 64 -1.69 7.06 -30.27
N PHE A 65 -2.17 7.94 -29.39
CA PHE A 65 -1.65 8.10 -28.04
C PHE A 65 -2.74 8.21 -26.99
N VAL A 66 -2.41 7.68 -25.81
CA VAL A 66 -3.15 7.93 -24.57
C VAL A 66 -2.32 8.85 -23.69
N PHE A 67 -2.97 9.90 -23.20
CA PHE A 67 -2.40 10.87 -22.29
C PHE A 67 -2.78 10.48 -20.88
N LEU A 68 -1.87 9.79 -20.19
CA LEU A 68 -2.04 9.52 -18.77
C LEU A 68 -2.04 10.83 -17.98
N ASP A 69 -2.94 10.94 -17.00
CA ASP A 69 -2.81 12.00 -16.01
C ASP A 69 -1.56 11.73 -15.17
N VAL A 70 -0.74 12.76 -14.91
CA VAL A 70 0.45 12.64 -14.07
C VAL A 70 0.08 12.19 -12.66
N HIS A 71 -1.15 12.48 -12.23
CA HIS A 71 -1.75 11.94 -11.01
C HIS A 71 -2.24 10.50 -11.16
N ALA A 72 -2.64 10.05 -12.36
CA ALA A 72 -3.09 8.69 -12.63
C ALA A 72 -1.98 7.67 -12.88
N VAL A 73 -0.80 8.08 -13.38
CA VAL A 73 0.41 7.22 -13.34
C VAL A 73 0.91 7.06 -11.90
N THR A 74 0.46 7.92 -10.99
CA THR A 74 0.59 7.73 -9.54
C THR A 74 -0.64 7.07 -8.89
N LEU A 75 -1.68 6.72 -9.66
CA LEU A 75 -2.81 5.87 -9.23
C LEU A 75 -2.47 4.37 -9.32
N GLY A 76 -1.19 4.04 -9.16
CA GLY A 76 -0.81 2.92 -8.30
C GLY A 76 -1.26 3.15 -6.86
N GLN A 77 -2.57 3.31 -6.68
CA GLN A 77 -3.33 3.39 -5.44
C GLN A 77 -2.82 4.38 -4.40
N HIS A 78 -3.76 4.96 -3.68
CA HIS A 78 -3.54 5.22 -2.27
C HIS A 78 -3.28 3.88 -1.54
N GLN A 79 -2.16 3.21 -1.81
CA GLN A 79 -1.54 2.35 -0.82
C GLN A 79 -1.09 3.27 0.30
N GLN A 80 -2.03 3.60 1.18
CA GLN A 80 -1.65 4.24 2.43
C GLN A 80 -0.86 3.21 3.21
N ARG A 81 0.46 3.37 3.18
CA ARG A 81 1.36 2.63 4.05
C ARG A 81 0.93 2.94 5.48
N GLN A 82 0.44 1.93 6.15
CA GLN A 82 0.21 1.99 7.57
C GLN A 82 1.43 1.41 8.25
N TYR A 83 2.06 2.23 9.08
CA TYR A 83 3.25 1.84 9.83
C TYR A 83 2.83 1.23 11.17
N TYR A 84 3.62 0.32 11.70
CA TYR A 84 3.41 -0.23 13.03
C TYR A 84 4.76 -0.60 13.63
N LEU A 85 4.75 -0.81 14.94
CA LEU A 85 5.94 -1.17 15.68
C LEU A 85 5.97 -2.68 15.88
N HIS A 86 6.93 -3.33 15.25
CA HIS A 86 7.14 -4.77 15.37
C HIS A 86 8.10 -5.04 16.50
N THR A 87 7.62 -5.71 17.55
CA THR A 87 8.49 -6.16 18.64
C THR A 87 9.08 -7.53 18.32
N ARG A 88 10.22 -7.88 18.91
CA ARG A 88 10.78 -9.24 18.83
C ARG A 88 10.11 -10.23 19.81
N LEU A 89 9.10 -9.78 20.54
CA LEU A 89 8.44 -10.56 21.59
C LEU A 89 7.38 -11.48 20.98
N THR A 90 7.30 -12.70 21.50
CA THR A 90 6.29 -13.67 21.09
C THR A 90 4.92 -13.31 21.64
N LYS A 91 3.86 -13.82 21.02
CA LYS A 91 2.46 -13.57 21.40
C LYS A 91 2.15 -13.78 22.89
N ASP A 92 2.85 -14.70 23.56
CA ASP A 92 2.65 -15.02 24.97
C ASP A 92 3.06 -13.86 25.90
N ARG A 93 3.90 -12.95 25.41
CA ARG A 93 4.36 -11.75 26.13
C ARG A 93 3.40 -10.57 25.99
N ARG A 94 2.26 -10.72 25.32
CA ARG A 94 1.30 -9.62 25.10
C ARG A 94 0.90 -8.92 26.40
N ALA A 95 0.55 -9.71 27.43
CA ALA A 95 0.12 -9.16 28.72
C ALA A 95 1.23 -8.34 29.40
N ASP A 96 2.49 -8.78 29.28
CA ASP A 96 3.64 -8.04 29.79
C ASP A 96 3.79 -6.69 29.07
N VAL A 97 3.64 -6.67 27.74
CA VAL A 97 3.71 -5.42 26.96
C VAL A 97 2.60 -4.46 27.36
N GLU A 98 1.36 -4.95 27.51
CA GLU A 98 0.24 -4.13 27.99
C GLU A 98 0.51 -3.56 29.39
N ALA A 99 1.04 -4.37 30.31
CA ALA A 99 1.41 -3.93 31.66
C ALA A 99 2.55 -2.91 31.67
N TRP A 100 3.55 -3.05 30.80
CA TRP A 100 4.63 -2.07 30.67
C TRP A 100 4.13 -0.73 30.14
N LEU A 101 3.27 -0.74 29.10
CA LEU A 101 2.63 0.48 28.60
C LEU A 101 1.73 1.13 29.65
N GLN A 102 1.04 0.34 30.47
CA GLN A 102 0.24 0.87 31.57
C GLN A 102 1.12 1.54 32.64
N THR A 103 2.23 0.90 33.02
CA THR A 103 3.19 1.41 34.01
C THR A 103 3.85 2.70 33.54
N ALA A 104 4.22 2.78 32.25
CA ALA A 104 4.75 3.99 31.62
C ALA A 104 3.66 5.03 31.29
N GLN A 105 2.40 4.77 31.62
CA GLN A 105 1.24 5.59 31.28
C GLN A 105 0.99 5.78 29.77
N LEU A 106 1.63 5.02 28.89
CA LEU A 106 1.49 5.11 27.42
C LEU A 106 0.31 4.32 26.83
N HIS A 107 -0.41 3.54 27.64
CA HIS A 107 -1.53 2.70 27.20
C HIS A 107 -2.69 3.46 26.52
N HIS A 108 -2.78 4.79 26.70
CA HIS A 108 -3.79 5.63 26.06
C HIS A 108 -3.36 6.13 24.67
N GLU A 109 -2.06 6.06 24.35
CA GLU A 109 -1.49 6.48 23.06
C GLU A 109 -1.24 5.29 22.12
N HIS A 110 -1.16 4.08 22.68
CA HIS A 110 -0.76 2.88 21.97
C HIS A 110 -1.68 1.69 22.24
N ALA A 111 -1.91 0.91 21.19
CA ALA A 111 -2.65 -0.34 21.28
C ALA A 111 -1.73 -1.53 21.00
N VAL A 112 -1.79 -2.55 21.86
CA VAL A 112 -1.04 -3.81 21.69
C VAL A 112 -1.90 -4.82 20.93
N ARG A 113 -1.33 -5.47 19.92
CA ARG A 113 -1.97 -6.56 19.17
C ARG A 113 -1.00 -7.72 18.97
N VAL A 114 -1.55 -8.89 18.70
CA VAL A 114 -0.79 -10.05 18.24
C VAL A 114 -1.00 -10.18 16.73
N GLN A 115 0.09 -10.27 15.98
CA GLN A 115 0.08 -10.57 14.56
C GLN A 115 0.86 -11.86 14.33
N SER A 116 0.15 -12.91 13.90
CA SER A 116 0.66 -14.28 13.79
C SER A 116 1.24 -14.80 15.12
N ASN A 117 2.55 -14.66 15.35
CA ASN A 117 3.23 -15.14 16.55
C ASN A 117 4.00 -14.04 17.31
N PHE A 118 3.88 -12.78 16.88
CA PHE A 118 4.62 -11.66 17.45
C PHE A 118 3.68 -10.61 18.03
N VAL A 119 4.17 -9.88 19.02
CA VAL A 119 3.49 -8.70 19.55
C VAL A 119 3.84 -7.49 18.70
N ILE A 120 2.82 -6.72 18.33
CA ILE A 120 2.97 -5.45 17.62
C ILE A 120 2.31 -4.34 18.42
N ILE A 121 2.80 -3.11 18.22
CA ILE A 121 2.25 -1.90 18.82
C ILE A 121 1.79 -0.97 17.70
N ARG A 122 0.58 -0.45 17.85
CA ARG A 122 -0.13 0.42 16.91
C ARG A 122 -0.55 1.71 17.60
N SER A 123 -1.13 2.65 16.85
CA SER A 123 -1.72 3.87 17.41
C SER A 123 -2.86 3.57 18.39
N LYS A 124 -3.27 4.57 19.18
CA LYS A 124 -4.37 4.50 20.15
C LYS A 124 -5.69 3.88 19.63
N ASN A 125 -5.96 4.02 18.33
CA ASN A 125 -7.19 3.50 17.71
C ASN A 125 -7.03 2.03 17.25
N GLY A 126 -5.88 1.39 17.48
CA GLY A 126 -5.58 0.05 16.97
C GLY A 126 -5.23 0.01 15.48
N LEU A 127 -5.19 1.17 14.82
CA LEU A 127 -4.74 1.34 13.44
C LEU A 127 -3.23 1.57 13.38
N GLY A 128 -2.61 1.27 12.24
CA GLY A 128 -1.22 1.67 12.02
C GLY A 128 -1.05 3.19 12.04
N PHE A 129 0.17 3.64 12.29
CA PHE A 129 0.56 5.03 12.18
C PHE A 129 0.47 5.47 10.71
N PRO A 130 -0.06 6.68 10.43
CA PRO A 130 -0.28 7.13 9.06
C PRO A 130 1.01 7.52 8.32
N THR A 131 2.09 7.79 9.05
CA THR A 131 3.38 8.21 8.50
C THR A 131 4.54 7.52 9.20
N LEU A 132 5.68 7.41 8.50
CA LEU A 132 6.94 6.87 9.05
C LEU A 132 7.42 7.71 10.24
N ASP A 133 7.33 9.04 10.15
CA ASP A 133 7.74 9.95 11.22
C ASP A 133 6.93 9.69 12.48
N ALA A 134 5.61 9.55 12.38
CA ALA A 134 4.76 9.25 13.53
C ALA A 134 5.13 7.91 14.18
N ALA A 135 5.45 6.88 13.39
CA ALA A 135 5.90 5.60 13.91
C ALA A 135 7.29 5.70 14.57
N THR A 136 8.21 6.46 13.98
CA THR A 136 9.57 6.66 14.51
C THR A 136 9.54 7.44 15.83
N THR A 137 8.73 8.51 15.91
CA THR A 137 8.52 9.24 17.17
C THR A 137 7.95 8.34 18.25
N ALA A 138 6.93 7.53 17.93
CA ALA A 138 6.37 6.56 18.86
C ALA A 138 7.41 5.51 19.31
N GLN A 139 8.25 5.02 18.39
CA GLN A 139 9.34 4.10 18.71
C GLN A 139 10.33 4.74 19.69
N MET A 140 10.80 5.95 19.42
CA MET A 140 11.76 6.64 20.29
C MET A 140 11.20 6.84 21.70
N GLN A 141 9.95 7.31 21.81
CA GLN A 141 9.24 7.49 23.08
C GLN A 141 9.11 6.16 23.85
N LEU A 142 8.75 5.08 23.15
CA LEU A 142 8.62 3.75 23.74
C LEU A 142 9.96 3.20 24.22
N VAL A 143 11.03 3.36 23.46
CA VAL A 143 12.36 2.87 23.86
C VAL A 143 12.90 3.66 25.05
N GLU A 144 12.63 4.96 25.11
CA GLU A 144 13.03 5.81 26.23
C GLU A 144 12.29 5.46 27.53
N GLN A 145 10.97 5.27 27.45
CA GLN A 145 10.13 5.06 28.64
C GLN A 145 9.94 3.58 29.02
N VAL A 146 10.11 2.67 28.06
CA VAL A 146 9.97 1.22 28.23
C VAL A 146 11.19 0.52 27.62
N PRO A 147 12.34 0.49 28.31
CA PRO A 147 13.58 -0.06 27.77
C PRO A 147 13.49 -1.53 27.35
N GLN A 148 12.54 -2.30 27.90
CA GLN A 148 12.25 -3.69 27.48
C GLN A 148 11.83 -3.79 26.01
N LEU A 149 11.33 -2.69 25.43
CA LEU A 149 10.93 -2.57 24.03
C LEU A 149 12.03 -1.99 23.13
N ALA A 150 13.28 -1.84 23.60
CA ALA A 150 14.41 -1.30 22.82
C ALA A 150 14.66 -2.02 21.48
N THR A 151 14.27 -3.28 21.36
CA THR A 151 14.44 -4.08 20.12
C THR A 151 13.30 -3.92 19.11
N THR A 152 12.34 -3.05 19.39
CA THR A 152 11.20 -2.78 18.52
C THR A 152 11.67 -2.05 17.26
N VAL A 153 11.15 -2.44 16.10
CA VAL A 153 11.46 -1.84 14.80
C VAL A 153 10.21 -1.30 14.14
N VAL A 154 10.33 -0.25 13.33
CA VAL A 154 9.23 0.23 12.49
C VAL A 154 9.06 -0.70 11.30
N ALA A 155 7.84 -1.16 11.07
CA ALA A 155 7.43 -1.93 9.91
C ALA A 155 6.23 -1.24 9.23
N PHE A 156 5.89 -1.65 8.01
CA PHE A 156 4.71 -1.14 7.32
C PHE A 156 3.93 -2.27 6.65
N VAL A 157 2.64 -2.03 6.46
CA VAL A 157 1.76 -2.77 5.56
C VAL A 157 1.19 -1.83 4.53
N GLU A 158 1.02 -2.31 3.31
CA GLU A 158 0.28 -1.63 2.26
C GLU A 158 -1.20 -1.95 2.46
N VAL A 159 -2.01 -0.92 2.71
CA VAL A 159 -3.46 -1.06 2.86
C VAL A 159 -4.10 -0.53 1.59
N LEU A 160 -4.99 -1.33 1.00
CA LEU A 160 -5.85 -0.88 -0.09
C LEU A 160 -6.92 0.02 0.53
N ALA A 161 -6.91 1.30 0.13
CA ALA A 161 -7.96 2.25 0.51
C ALA A 161 -9.30 1.88 -0.15
#